data_AF-A0A820E3X1-F1
#
_entry.id   AF-A0A820E3X1-F1
#
_cell.length_a   1.000
_cell.length_b   1.000
_cell.length_c   1.000
_cell.angle_alpha   90.00
_cell.angle_beta   90.00
_cell.angle_gamma   90.00
#
_symmetry.space_group_name_H-M   'P 1'
#
loop_
_entity.id
_entity.type
_entity.pdbx_description
1 polymer ?
#
loop_
_entity_poly.entity_id
_entity_poly.type
_entity_poly.pdbx_seq_one_letter_code
_entity_poly.pdbx_strand_id
1 'polypeptide(L)'
;MLSSDDCVFNTTGEQIWIPFTPLSKDCLYLNMWISINDQQEPLAVMVWFYGEGFVSESSTLQVYDDSILSSTQNVAVISIEYRVESLGFLYLDTPNAPGNQDLFDQQLALEWIYRNIRNFGDDPQRIRLFADQLALEFYNGGSIGYTFVPTIDADFIPYDPEQILSKRDFKRCRISLGVNKDEGSYFNVYIPYENMSIYSWSYVDYKTFQHAIKQIRFSFHFQSVLSCSTTK
;
A
#
# COMPACT_ATOMS: atom_id res chain seq x y z
N MET A 1 -17.47 -16.75 1.29
CA MET A 1 -18.43 -15.74 1.78
C MET A 1 -17.59 -14.49 1.95
N LEU A 2 -17.68 -13.58 0.99
CA LEU A 2 -16.78 -12.41 0.88
C LEU A 2 -17.27 -11.32 1.86
N SER A 3 -16.36 -10.69 2.61
CA SER A 3 -16.66 -9.62 3.57
C SER A 3 -17.00 -8.32 2.84
N SER A 4 -17.84 -7.48 3.47
CA SER A 4 -18.58 -6.41 2.82
C SER A 4 -18.13 -4.99 3.17
N ASP A 5 -16.96 -4.80 3.78
CA ASP A 5 -16.65 -3.56 4.49
C ASP A 5 -15.21 -3.05 4.19
N ASP A 6 -15.06 -1.78 3.78
CA ASP A 6 -13.80 -1.12 3.37
C ASP A 6 -13.34 0.00 4.34
N CYS A 7 -12.02 0.26 4.42
CA CYS A 7 -11.42 1.32 5.24
C CYS A 7 -11.11 2.64 4.46
N VAL A 8 -12.06 3.33 3.81
CA VAL A 8 -11.74 4.45 2.88
C VAL A 8 -12.35 5.84 3.20
N PHE A 9 -11.65 6.91 2.80
CA PHE A 9 -12.16 8.30 2.68
C PHE A 9 -12.40 8.69 1.20
N ASN A 10 -13.52 9.38 0.94
CA ASN A 10 -14.06 9.66 -0.40
C ASN A 10 -13.41 10.89 -1.09
N THR A 11 -12.85 10.73 -2.29
CA THR A 11 -12.43 11.83 -3.19
C THR A 11 -13.11 11.70 -4.57
N THR A 12 -13.59 12.82 -5.13
CA THR A 12 -14.56 12.83 -6.24
C THR A 12 -13.97 12.71 -7.66
N GLY A 13 -12.75 12.19 -7.82
CA GLY A 13 -12.02 12.16 -9.11
C GLY A 13 -11.79 10.78 -9.74
N GLU A 14 -11.95 9.68 -9.00
CA GLU A 14 -11.30 8.40 -9.34
C GLU A 14 -12.18 7.17 -9.14
N GLN A 15 -13.16 6.97 -10.02
CA GLN A 15 -14.12 5.87 -9.87
C GLN A 15 -13.52 4.46 -9.80
N ILE A 16 -12.29 4.26 -10.28
CA ILE A 16 -11.59 2.97 -10.20
C ILE A 16 -10.94 2.71 -8.84
N TRP A 17 -10.59 3.77 -8.11
CA TRP A 17 -10.00 3.73 -6.77
C TRP A 17 -11.04 3.95 -5.65
N ILE A 18 -12.29 4.23 -6.04
CA ILE A 18 -13.42 4.30 -5.10
C ILE A 18 -13.91 2.87 -4.80
N PRO A 19 -13.90 2.45 -3.53
CA PRO A 19 -14.40 1.15 -3.15
C PRO A 19 -15.91 1.07 -3.35
N PHE A 20 -16.39 -0.10 -3.76
CA PHE A 20 -17.81 -0.36 -3.97
C PHE A 20 -18.48 -1.02 -2.74
N THR A 21 -17.74 -1.27 -1.66
CA THR A 21 -18.30 -1.84 -0.44
C THR A 21 -18.50 -0.78 0.66
N PRO A 22 -19.45 -1.01 1.59
CA PRO A 22 -19.69 -0.13 2.73
C PRO A 22 -18.44 0.29 3.50
N LEU A 23 -18.36 1.56 3.88
CA LEU A 23 -17.29 2.03 4.77
C LEU A 23 -17.59 1.63 6.22
N SER A 24 -16.62 1.00 6.88
CA SER A 24 -16.78 0.51 8.25
C SER A 24 -15.49 0.63 9.07
N LYS A 25 -15.65 0.74 10.39
CA LYS A 25 -14.52 0.58 11.34
C LYS A 25 -14.20 -0.89 11.60
N ASP A 26 -15.18 -1.76 11.34
CA ASP A 26 -14.99 -3.20 11.31
C ASP A 26 -14.58 -3.57 9.89
N CYS A 27 -13.31 -3.34 9.56
CA CYS A 27 -12.78 -3.56 8.21
C CYS A 27 -11.56 -4.50 8.19
N LEU A 28 -11.13 -5.05 9.34
CA LEU A 28 -9.96 -5.93 9.42
C LEU A 28 -10.26 -7.35 8.91
N TYR A 29 -10.32 -7.47 7.58
CA TYR A 29 -10.57 -8.70 6.85
C TYR A 29 -9.41 -9.06 5.92
N LEU A 30 -9.47 -10.26 5.37
CA LEU A 30 -8.56 -10.73 4.33
C LEU A 30 -9.36 -11.48 3.27
N ASN A 31 -8.94 -11.33 2.02
CA ASN A 31 -9.49 -12.05 0.87
C ASN A 31 -8.47 -13.08 0.41
N MET A 32 -8.94 -14.27 0.00
CA MET A 32 -8.06 -15.36 -0.43
C MET A 32 -8.54 -15.92 -1.76
N TRP A 33 -7.63 -15.95 -2.72
CA TRP A 33 -7.77 -16.65 -3.99
C TRP A 33 -6.86 -17.87 -3.94
N ILE A 34 -7.50 -19.03 -3.78
CA ILE A 34 -6.82 -20.31 -3.67
C ILE A 34 -7.14 -21.08 -4.95
N SER A 35 -6.09 -21.53 -5.64
CA SER A 35 -6.26 -22.37 -6.83
C SER A 35 -6.67 -23.77 -6.41
N ILE A 36 -7.83 -24.24 -6.88
CA ILE A 36 -8.28 -25.62 -6.68
C ILE A 36 -7.52 -26.50 -7.68
N ASN A 37 -6.28 -26.85 -7.34
CA ASN A 37 -5.53 -27.86 -8.06
C ASN A 37 -5.73 -29.22 -7.38
N ASP A 38 -5.99 -30.26 -8.18
CA ASP A 38 -5.94 -31.67 -7.74
C ASP A 38 -4.52 -32.13 -7.34
N GLN A 39 -3.53 -31.24 -7.43
CA GLN A 39 -2.15 -31.53 -7.06
C GLN A 39 -2.00 -31.43 -5.53
N GLN A 40 -1.52 -32.52 -4.93
CA GLN A 40 -1.32 -32.66 -3.47
C GLN A 40 -0.16 -31.80 -2.91
N GLU A 41 0.49 -30.99 -3.73
CA GLU A 41 1.66 -30.23 -3.32
C GLU A 41 1.24 -28.83 -2.86
N PRO A 42 1.70 -28.38 -1.68
CA PRO A 42 1.43 -27.04 -1.20
C PRO A 42 1.85 -25.97 -2.22
N LEU A 43 1.05 -24.90 -2.39
CA LEU A 43 1.42 -23.78 -3.27
C LEU A 43 2.22 -22.71 -2.53
N ALA A 44 2.87 -21.84 -3.29
CA ALA A 44 3.45 -20.62 -2.73
C ALA A 44 2.36 -19.59 -2.47
N VAL A 45 2.55 -18.76 -1.44
CA VAL A 45 1.57 -17.77 -1.00
C VAL A 45 2.11 -16.37 -1.30
N MET A 46 1.32 -15.55 -1.99
CA MET A 46 1.60 -14.15 -2.24
C MET A 46 0.64 -13.29 -1.42
N VAL A 47 1.17 -12.38 -0.61
CA VAL A 47 0.37 -11.49 0.24
C VAL A 47 0.46 -10.06 -0.29
N TRP A 48 -0.69 -9.52 -0.72
CA TRP A 48 -0.85 -8.20 -1.29
C TRP A 48 -1.13 -7.15 -0.21
N PHE A 49 -0.41 -6.03 -0.30
CA PHE A 49 -0.66 -4.81 0.44
C PHE A 49 -0.95 -3.70 -0.57
N TYR A 50 -2.14 -3.11 -0.53
CA TYR A 50 -2.51 -1.99 -1.41
C TYR A 50 -1.78 -0.70 -1.02
N GLY A 51 -1.80 0.35 -1.83
CA GLY A 51 -1.05 1.54 -1.49
C GLY A 51 -1.37 2.80 -2.27
N GLU A 52 -1.85 3.80 -1.53
CA GLU A 52 -2.07 5.20 -1.95
C GLU A 52 -1.69 6.12 -0.78
N GLY A 53 -0.42 6.10 -0.37
CA GLY A 53 0.10 7.09 0.57
C GLY A 53 -0.51 7.09 1.98
N PHE A 54 -0.96 5.93 2.46
CA PHE A 54 -1.56 5.75 3.79
C PHE A 54 -2.92 6.44 3.99
N VAL A 55 -3.58 6.96 2.96
CA VAL A 55 -4.81 7.75 3.11
C VAL A 55 -6.07 6.96 2.76
N SER A 56 -6.08 6.29 1.62
CA SER A 56 -7.31 5.73 1.06
C SER A 56 -6.99 4.67 0.02
N GLU A 57 -7.49 3.46 0.20
CA GLU A 57 -7.64 2.40 -0.79
C GLU A 57 -8.26 1.18 -0.11
N SER A 58 -8.59 0.15 -0.88
CA SER A 58 -9.08 -1.12 -0.34
C SER A 58 -8.55 -2.29 -1.17
N SER A 59 -8.41 -3.45 -0.53
CA SER A 59 -8.07 -4.69 -1.20
C SER A 59 -9.21 -5.23 -2.08
N THR A 60 -10.42 -4.68 -1.94
CA THR A 60 -11.62 -5.09 -2.68
C THR A 60 -11.76 -4.40 -4.04
N LEU A 61 -10.87 -3.46 -4.38
CA LEU A 61 -10.89 -2.78 -5.68
C LEU A 61 -10.78 -3.79 -6.83
N GLN A 62 -11.55 -3.56 -7.90
CA GLN A 62 -11.64 -4.50 -9.03
C GLN A 62 -10.30 -4.72 -9.74
N VAL A 63 -9.39 -3.74 -9.68
CA VAL A 63 -8.04 -3.84 -10.23
C VAL A 63 -7.17 -4.87 -9.50
N TYR A 64 -7.55 -5.24 -8.27
CA TYR A 64 -6.89 -6.25 -7.42
C TYR A 64 -7.62 -7.60 -7.43
N ASP A 65 -8.46 -7.90 -8.42
CA ASP A 65 -9.01 -9.26 -8.56
C ASP A 65 -7.90 -10.25 -8.96
N ASP A 66 -7.39 -10.96 -7.96
CA ASP A 66 -6.28 -11.90 -8.09
C ASP A 66 -6.69 -13.29 -8.61
N SER A 67 -7.92 -13.48 -9.08
CA SER A 67 -8.38 -14.75 -9.67
C SER A 67 -7.54 -15.17 -10.87
N ILE A 68 -7.12 -14.22 -11.71
CA ILE A 68 -6.26 -14.47 -12.87
C ILE A 68 -4.84 -14.82 -12.44
N LEU A 69 -4.27 -14.09 -11.47
CA LEU A 69 -2.92 -14.33 -10.98
C LEU A 69 -2.83 -15.71 -10.33
N SER A 70 -3.77 -16.04 -9.45
CA SER A 70 -3.81 -17.32 -8.74
C SER A 70 -3.95 -18.51 -9.71
N SER A 71 -4.84 -18.41 -10.69
CA SER A 71 -5.10 -19.49 -11.64
C SER A 71 -3.98 -19.70 -12.67
N THR A 72 -3.35 -18.62 -13.15
CA THR A 72 -2.32 -18.71 -14.20
C THR A 72 -0.94 -19.08 -13.65
N GLN A 73 -0.59 -18.66 -12.44
CA GLN A 73 0.73 -18.88 -11.85
C GLN A 73 0.77 -20.02 -10.83
N ASN A 74 -0.37 -20.65 -10.52
CA ASN A 74 -0.49 -21.67 -9.47
C ASN A 74 0.07 -21.19 -8.12
N VAL A 75 -0.42 -20.04 -7.68
CA VAL A 75 -0.08 -19.46 -6.37
C VAL A 75 -1.36 -19.13 -5.63
N ALA A 76 -1.33 -19.24 -4.31
CA ALA A 76 -2.37 -18.65 -3.48
C ALA A 76 -2.08 -17.16 -3.37
N VAL A 77 -3.10 -16.33 -3.58
CA VAL A 77 -2.99 -14.88 -3.40
C VAL A 77 -3.91 -14.47 -2.26
N ILE A 78 -3.38 -13.66 -1.34
CA ILE A 78 -4.10 -13.17 -0.17
C ILE A 78 -3.96 -11.67 -0.15
N SER A 79 -5.05 -10.94 -0.13
CA SER A 79 -5.03 -9.51 0.12
C SER A 79 -5.58 -9.23 1.52
N ILE A 80 -5.04 -8.21 2.17
CA ILE A 80 -5.40 -7.87 3.56
C ILE A 80 -5.89 -6.44 3.64
N GLU A 81 -6.83 -6.19 4.54
CA GLU A 81 -7.25 -4.85 4.94
C GLU A 81 -6.48 -4.40 6.19
N TYR A 82 -6.23 -3.11 6.27
CA TYR A 82 -5.63 -2.45 7.44
C TYR A 82 -6.16 -1.02 7.57
N ARG A 83 -6.14 -0.52 8.80
CA ARG A 83 -6.61 0.85 9.09
C ARG A 83 -5.72 1.87 8.39
N VAL A 84 -6.32 2.85 7.72
CA VAL A 84 -5.60 3.95 7.03
C VAL A 84 -5.81 5.30 7.74
N GLU A 85 -5.10 6.33 7.27
CA GLU A 85 -5.21 7.73 7.70
C GLU A 85 -5.04 7.87 9.23
N SER A 86 -5.84 8.71 9.89
CA SER A 86 -5.79 8.89 11.34
C SER A 86 -6.16 7.61 12.10
N LEU A 87 -6.99 6.73 11.53
CA LEU A 87 -7.36 5.46 12.18
C LEU A 87 -6.18 4.49 12.25
N GLY A 88 -5.26 4.56 11.26
CA GLY A 88 -4.07 3.73 11.17
C GLY A 88 -2.81 4.36 11.77
N PHE A 89 -2.67 5.68 11.73
CA PHE A 89 -1.39 6.34 11.99
C PHE A 89 -1.46 7.51 12.99
N LEU A 90 -2.58 7.73 13.69
CA LEU A 90 -2.64 8.76 14.72
C LEU A 90 -1.60 8.51 15.82
N TYR A 91 -0.69 9.47 15.96
CA TYR A 91 0.36 9.49 16.98
C TYR A 91 0.23 10.74 17.84
N LEU A 92 0.04 10.57 19.14
CA LEU A 92 -0.01 11.66 20.13
C LEU A 92 0.99 11.49 21.26
N ASP A 93 1.95 10.56 21.14
CA ASP A 93 2.89 10.19 22.22
C ASP A 93 2.15 9.85 23.53
N THR A 94 1.05 9.08 23.39
CA THR A 94 0.28 8.57 24.54
C THR A 94 -0.03 7.09 24.36
N PRO A 95 -0.25 6.35 25.46
CA PRO A 95 -0.61 4.93 25.37
C PRO A 95 -1.89 4.64 24.56
N ASN A 96 -2.80 5.61 24.45
CA ASN A 96 -4.06 5.47 23.72
C ASN A 96 -3.94 5.84 22.22
N ALA A 97 -2.84 6.47 21.82
CA ALA A 97 -2.54 6.82 20.43
C ALA A 97 -1.03 6.70 20.19
N PRO A 98 -0.50 5.46 20.19
CA PRO A 98 0.94 5.18 20.09
C PRO A 98 1.46 5.24 18.65
N GLY A 99 0.61 5.49 17.64
CA GLY A 99 0.96 5.43 16.23
C GLY A 99 0.97 4.01 15.66
N ASN A 100 1.28 3.91 14.36
CA ASN A 100 1.58 2.68 13.62
C ASN A 100 0.55 1.54 13.71
N GLN A 101 -0.70 1.85 14.02
CA GLN A 101 -1.76 0.87 14.16
C GLN A 101 -2.02 0.07 12.88
N ASP A 102 -1.91 0.73 11.73
CA ASP A 102 -1.88 0.12 10.39
C ASP A 102 -0.83 -1.00 10.31
N LEU A 103 0.41 -0.70 10.68
CA LEU A 103 1.53 -1.65 10.61
C LEU A 103 1.33 -2.85 11.54
N PHE A 104 0.70 -2.62 12.69
CA PHE A 104 0.30 -3.70 13.60
C PHE A 104 -0.84 -4.55 13.02
N ASP A 105 -1.80 -3.96 12.30
CA ASP A 105 -2.84 -4.72 11.59
C ASP A 105 -2.22 -5.62 10.52
N GLN A 106 -1.29 -5.06 9.73
CA GLN A 106 -0.52 -5.80 8.73
C GLN A 106 0.25 -6.98 9.35
N GLN A 107 0.95 -6.74 10.46
CA GLN A 107 1.67 -7.79 11.18
C GLN A 107 0.72 -8.88 11.71
N LEU A 108 -0.42 -8.49 12.28
CA LEU A 108 -1.42 -9.42 12.79
C LEU A 108 -1.99 -10.30 11.67
N ALA A 109 -2.27 -9.71 10.50
CA ALA A 109 -2.73 -10.45 9.34
C ALA A 109 -1.68 -11.45 8.85
N LEU A 110 -0.40 -11.06 8.78
CA LEU A 110 0.69 -11.96 8.44
C LEU A 110 0.86 -13.11 9.43
N GLU A 111 0.71 -12.84 10.72
CA GLU A 111 0.74 -13.86 11.76
C GLU A 111 -0.43 -14.84 11.60
N TRP A 112 -1.63 -14.32 11.32
CA TRP A 112 -2.81 -15.14 11.03
C TRP A 112 -2.58 -16.03 9.81
N ILE A 113 -2.07 -15.47 8.70
CA ILE A 113 -1.78 -16.21 7.47
C ILE A 113 -0.77 -17.31 7.75
N TYR A 114 0.35 -17.00 8.41
CA TYR A 114 1.38 -17.99 8.75
C TYR A 114 0.83 -19.15 9.58
N ARG A 115 -0.07 -18.88 10.53
CA ARG A 115 -0.67 -19.90 11.41
C ARG A 115 -1.76 -20.73 10.72
N ASN A 116 -2.48 -20.16 9.74
CA ASN A 116 -3.70 -20.77 9.19
C ASN A 116 -3.55 -21.29 7.76
N ILE A 117 -2.63 -20.77 6.95
CA ILE A 117 -2.63 -21.03 5.50
C ILE A 117 -2.41 -22.50 5.14
N ARG A 118 -1.74 -23.25 6.02
CA ARG A 118 -1.59 -24.70 5.87
C ARG A 118 -2.93 -25.46 5.87
N ASN A 119 -3.95 -24.93 6.54
CA ASN A 119 -5.29 -25.52 6.56
C ASN A 119 -6.03 -25.35 5.22
N PHE A 120 -5.57 -24.41 4.39
CA PHE A 120 -6.10 -24.15 3.05
C PHE A 120 -5.32 -24.89 1.96
N GLY A 121 -4.28 -25.64 2.33
CA GLY A 121 -3.48 -26.45 1.41
C GLY A 121 -2.17 -25.81 0.97
N ASP A 122 -1.85 -24.58 1.37
CA ASP A 122 -0.64 -23.90 0.91
C ASP A 122 0.52 -23.92 1.94
N ASP A 123 1.68 -23.44 1.51
CA ASP A 123 2.91 -23.53 2.28
C ASP A 123 3.20 -22.26 3.10
N PRO A 124 3.09 -22.29 4.45
CA PRO A 124 3.41 -21.14 5.30
C PRO A 124 4.90 -20.77 5.26
N GLN A 125 5.78 -21.65 4.77
CA GLN A 125 7.20 -21.35 4.61
C GLN A 125 7.49 -20.60 3.32
N ARG A 126 6.59 -20.60 2.32
CA ARG A 126 6.80 -19.93 1.03
C ARG A 126 5.88 -18.73 0.85
N ILE A 127 5.84 -17.88 1.88
CA ILE A 127 5.16 -16.59 1.84
C ILE A 127 6.08 -15.55 1.18
N ARG A 128 5.51 -14.82 0.22
CA ARG A 128 6.10 -13.65 -0.43
C ARG A 128 5.17 -12.48 -0.25
N LEU A 129 5.70 -11.38 0.27
CA LEU A 129 4.98 -10.13 0.30
C LEU A 129 5.04 -9.51 -1.10
N PHE A 130 4.08 -8.69 -1.48
CA PHE A 130 4.18 -7.77 -2.61
C PHE A 130 3.22 -6.61 -2.36
N ALA A 131 3.60 -5.44 -2.82
CA ALA A 131 2.82 -4.22 -2.62
C ALA A 131 2.96 -3.36 -3.86
N ASP A 132 2.02 -2.45 -4.06
CA ASP A 132 2.30 -1.20 -4.75
C ASP A 132 2.27 -0.12 -3.69
N GLN A 133 3.20 0.81 -3.77
CA GLN A 133 3.23 1.95 -2.86
C GLN A 133 3.59 3.19 -3.65
N LEU A 134 2.68 4.15 -3.65
CA LEU A 134 2.98 5.55 -3.90
C LEU A 134 3.47 6.18 -2.58
N ALA A 135 4.67 5.78 -2.13
CA ALA A 135 5.32 6.39 -0.97
C ALA A 135 6.32 7.44 -1.45
N LEU A 136 5.91 8.69 -1.51
CA LEU A 136 6.84 9.80 -1.69
C LEU A 136 7.65 9.97 -0.39
N GLU A 137 8.97 9.75 -0.44
CA GLU A 137 9.87 10.13 0.66
C GLU A 137 9.85 11.66 0.87
N PHE A 138 9.47 12.11 2.07
CA PHE A 138 9.55 13.51 2.48
C PHE A 138 10.41 13.70 3.72
N TYR A 139 11.73 13.70 3.56
CA TYR A 139 12.58 14.49 4.44
C TYR A 139 12.71 15.89 3.82
N ASN A 140 11.97 16.87 4.35
CA ASN A 140 12.01 18.31 4.05
C ASN A 140 11.02 18.87 2.99
N GLY A 141 9.73 18.95 3.33
CA GLY A 141 8.88 20.08 2.90
C GLY A 141 8.53 20.21 1.42
N GLY A 142 8.20 19.11 0.73
CA GLY A 142 7.59 19.14 -0.60
C GLY A 142 6.06 19.38 -0.56
N SER A 143 5.48 19.76 -1.71
CA SER A 143 4.10 20.28 -1.85
C SER A 143 2.95 19.26 -1.78
N ILE A 144 3.20 17.97 -1.46
CA ILE A 144 2.17 16.92 -1.35
C ILE A 144 2.40 16.14 -0.04
N GLY A 145 1.98 16.67 1.10
CA GLY A 145 2.16 15.99 2.39
C GLY A 145 0.96 15.09 2.74
N TYR A 146 1.23 13.83 3.08
CA TYR A 146 0.25 13.00 3.80
C TYR A 146 0.28 13.35 5.29
N THR A 147 -0.89 13.58 5.88
CA THR A 147 -1.02 14.05 7.26
C THR A 147 -0.65 12.98 8.28
N PHE A 148 -0.97 11.72 7.99
CA PHE A 148 -0.79 10.60 8.89
C PHE A 148 0.06 9.54 8.18
N VAL A 149 1.24 9.27 8.74
CA VAL A 149 2.27 8.39 8.16
C VAL A 149 2.94 7.59 9.29
N PRO A 150 3.69 6.52 8.98
CA PRO A 150 4.47 5.81 9.99
C PRO A 150 5.37 6.74 10.82
N THR A 151 5.48 6.43 12.12
CA THR A 151 6.28 7.18 13.08
C THR A 151 7.33 6.28 13.73
N ILE A 152 8.45 6.86 14.18
CA ILE A 152 9.45 6.12 14.96
C ILE A 152 8.90 5.96 16.39
N ASP A 153 8.43 4.77 16.72
CA ASP A 153 7.77 4.44 17.99
C ASP A 153 8.67 3.62 18.94
N ALA A 154 9.88 3.27 18.50
CA ALA A 154 10.83 2.41 19.21
C ALA A 154 10.36 0.95 19.41
N ASP A 155 9.21 0.57 18.86
CA ASP A 155 8.63 -0.78 18.94
C ASP A 155 8.57 -1.43 17.54
N PHE A 156 7.71 -0.92 16.66
CA PHE A 156 7.63 -1.38 15.27
C PHE A 156 8.76 -0.78 14.43
N ILE A 157 8.96 0.53 14.51
CA ILE A 157 10.04 1.26 13.84
C ILE A 157 11.02 1.72 14.92
N PRO A 158 12.12 0.98 15.14
CA PRO A 158 12.95 1.15 16.33
C PRO A 158 13.75 2.46 16.31
N TYR A 159 14.15 2.92 15.12
CA TYR A 159 14.87 4.16 14.89
C TYR A 159 14.82 4.50 13.40
N ASP A 160 15.45 5.61 13.02
CA ASP A 160 15.49 6.15 11.66
C ASP A 160 15.78 5.08 10.58
N PRO A 161 14.92 4.93 9.55
CA PRO A 161 15.12 3.94 8.48
C PRO A 161 16.43 4.06 7.69
N GLU A 162 16.99 5.27 7.49
CA GLU A 162 18.29 5.43 6.83
C GLU A 162 19.42 4.85 7.71
N GLN A 163 19.29 4.98 9.03
CA GLN A 163 20.20 4.32 9.96
C GLN A 163 20.04 2.80 9.94
N ILE A 164 18.81 2.28 9.84
CA ILE A 164 18.54 0.83 9.73
C ILE A 164 19.25 0.28 8.48
N LEU A 165 19.10 0.97 7.35
CA LEU A 165 19.72 0.60 6.09
C LEU A 165 21.25 0.66 6.14
N SER A 166 21.82 1.76 6.66
CA SER A 166 23.27 1.93 6.74
C SER A 166 23.94 0.94 7.69
N LYS A 167 23.28 0.59 8.80
CA LYS A 167 23.74 -0.43 9.76
C LYS A 167 23.48 -1.87 9.31
N ARG A 168 22.67 -2.06 8.26
CA ARG A 168 22.19 -3.37 7.78
C ARG A 168 21.39 -4.15 8.83
N ASP A 169 20.63 -3.41 9.64
CA ASP A 169 19.83 -3.96 10.75
C ASP A 169 18.41 -4.33 10.28
N PHE A 170 18.34 -5.16 9.24
CA PHE A 170 17.08 -5.57 8.64
C PHE A 170 17.15 -7.03 8.21
N LYS A 171 15.97 -7.64 8.04
CA LYS A 171 15.87 -9.03 7.58
C LYS A 171 16.51 -9.18 6.21
N ARG A 172 17.43 -10.14 6.08
CA ARG A 172 18.00 -10.50 4.79
C ARG A 172 17.01 -11.37 4.03
N CYS A 173 16.47 -10.83 2.94
CA CYS A 173 15.65 -11.58 2.01
C CYS A 173 15.98 -11.16 0.57
N ARG A 174 15.57 -11.98 -0.40
CA ARG A 174 15.57 -11.54 -1.79
C ARG A 174 14.49 -10.48 -1.93
N ILE A 175 14.84 -9.37 -2.55
CA ILE A 175 13.95 -8.24 -2.83
C ILE A 175 13.97 -8.00 -4.34
N SER A 176 12.78 -7.88 -4.92
CA SER A 176 12.59 -7.27 -6.24
C SER A 176 12.09 -5.85 -6.02
N LEU A 177 12.54 -4.89 -6.83
CA LEU A 177 12.10 -3.48 -6.81
C LEU A 177 11.96 -3.01 -8.26
N GLY A 178 11.04 -2.10 -8.53
CA GLY A 178 10.85 -1.53 -9.85
C GLY A 178 10.04 -0.24 -9.78
N VAL A 179 10.40 0.73 -10.64
CA VAL A 179 9.78 2.06 -10.75
C VAL A 179 9.18 2.26 -12.13
N ASN A 180 8.13 3.07 -12.20
CA ASN A 180 7.51 3.45 -13.45
C ASN A 180 8.21 4.68 -14.06
N LYS A 181 8.21 4.75 -15.39
CA LYS A 181 8.61 5.98 -16.07
C LYS A 181 7.49 7.02 -15.88
N ASP A 182 7.86 8.22 -15.44
CA ASP A 182 6.96 9.37 -15.28
C ASP A 182 5.96 9.30 -14.10
N GLU A 183 6.31 8.63 -12.98
CA GLU A 183 5.51 8.49 -11.73
C GLU A 183 4.87 9.80 -11.23
N GLY A 184 5.55 10.93 -11.43
CA GLY A 184 5.10 12.24 -10.95
C GLY A 184 3.93 12.83 -11.73
N SER A 185 3.61 12.27 -12.90
CA SER A 185 2.58 12.81 -13.79
C SER A 185 1.17 12.67 -13.20
N TYR A 186 0.94 11.62 -12.41
CA TYR A 186 -0.32 11.38 -11.72
C TYR A 186 -0.67 12.55 -10.78
N PHE A 187 0.31 12.97 -9.97
CA PHE A 187 0.14 14.04 -8.99
C PHE A 187 -0.09 15.42 -9.61
N ASN A 188 0.37 15.66 -10.84
CA ASN A 188 0.13 16.94 -11.52
C ASN A 188 -1.35 17.25 -11.74
N VAL A 189 -2.22 16.23 -11.75
CA VAL A 189 -3.68 16.40 -11.86
C VAL A 189 -4.29 16.83 -10.53
N TYR A 190 -3.69 16.42 -9.41
CA TYR A 190 -4.21 16.62 -8.05
C TYR A 190 -3.62 17.81 -7.31
N ILE A 191 -2.45 18.32 -7.73
CA ILE A 191 -1.88 19.54 -7.16
C ILE A 191 -2.62 20.74 -7.73
N PRO A 192 -3.36 21.52 -6.92
CA PRO A 192 -3.92 22.78 -7.39
C PRO A 192 -2.77 23.75 -7.65
N TYR A 193 -2.45 23.99 -8.93
CA TYR A 193 -1.71 25.19 -9.28
C TYR A 193 -2.61 26.40 -9.03
N GLU A 194 -2.05 27.49 -8.51
CA GLU A 194 -2.76 28.74 -8.16
C GLU A 194 -3.63 29.33 -9.31
N ASN A 195 -3.54 28.78 -10.54
CA ASN A 195 -4.31 29.16 -11.72
C ASN A 195 -5.23 28.06 -12.30
N MET A 196 -5.38 26.92 -11.63
CA MET A 196 -6.34 25.87 -12.01
C MET A 196 -7.53 25.91 -11.05
N SER A 197 -8.67 26.37 -11.56
CA SER A 197 -9.93 26.44 -10.84
C SER A 197 -10.91 25.42 -11.42
N ILE A 198 -11.57 24.64 -10.56
CA ILE A 198 -12.68 23.76 -10.96
C ILE A 198 -13.96 24.55 -11.29
N TYR A 199 -13.99 25.84 -10.93
CA TYR A 199 -15.15 26.73 -11.11
C TYR A 199 -14.96 27.75 -12.23
N SER A 200 -13.78 27.83 -12.86
CA SER A 200 -13.51 28.72 -14.00
C SER A 200 -12.61 28.05 -15.03
N TRP A 201 -12.85 28.33 -16.31
CA TRP A 201 -12.04 27.81 -17.42
C TRP A 201 -10.55 28.11 -17.21
N SER A 202 -9.80 27.06 -16.87
CA SER A 202 -8.36 27.14 -16.69
C SER A 202 -7.71 27.06 -18.08
N TYR A 203 -7.54 28.21 -18.74
CA TYR A 203 -6.78 28.28 -20.00
C TYR A 203 -5.28 28.10 -19.68
N VAL A 204 -4.84 26.85 -19.54
CA VAL A 204 -3.41 26.53 -19.48
C VAL A 204 -2.93 26.29 -20.90
N ASP A 205 -2.25 27.28 -21.48
CA ASP A 205 -1.63 27.11 -22.79
C ASP A 205 -0.42 26.16 -22.72
N TYR A 206 -0.02 25.60 -23.87
CA TYR A 206 1.09 24.66 -23.96
C TYR A 206 2.38 25.21 -23.33
N LYS A 207 2.64 26.52 -23.40
CA LYS A 207 3.84 27.13 -22.82
C LYS A 207 3.79 27.17 -21.30
N THR A 208 2.62 27.48 -20.74
CA THR A 208 2.36 27.53 -19.30
C THR A 208 2.46 26.13 -18.70
N PHE A 209 1.88 25.13 -19.37
CA PHE A 209 2.02 23.72 -19.00
C PHE A 209 3.48 23.25 -19.02
N GLN A 210 4.21 23.54 -20.11
CA GLN A 210 5.63 23.18 -20.23
C GLN A 210 6.52 23.94 -19.22
N HIS A 211 6.14 25.15 -18.82
CA HIS A 211 6.84 25.90 -17.77
C HIS A 211 6.59 25.28 -16.39
N ALA A 212 5.34 24.93 -16.07
CA ALA A 212 4.99 24.25 -14.82
C ALA A 212 5.73 22.91 -14.69
N ILE A 213 5.71 22.07 -15.73
CA ILE A 213 6.46 20.79 -15.75
C ILE A 213 7.97 20.99 -15.54
N LYS A 214 8.56 22.07 -16.06
CA LYS A 214 9.99 22.36 -15.85
C LYS A 214 10.32 22.82 -14.42
N GLN A 215 9.36 23.39 -13.71
CA GLN A 215 9.51 23.77 -12.31
C GLN A 215 9.33 22.59 -11.36
N ILE A 216 8.60 21.57 -11.80
CA ILE A 216 8.44 20.30 -11.10
C ILE A 216 9.75 19.50 -11.19
N ARG A 217 10.66 19.73 -10.23
CA ARG A 217 11.77 18.81 -9.98
C ARG A 217 11.34 17.77 -8.96
N PHE A 218 10.76 16.67 -9.44
CA PHE A 218 10.58 15.50 -8.59
C PHE A 218 11.93 14.81 -8.37
N SER A 219 12.32 14.67 -7.11
CA SER A 219 13.31 13.67 -6.71
C SER A 219 12.52 12.40 -6.44
N PHE A 220 12.51 11.49 -7.41
CA PHE A 220 11.79 10.22 -7.33
C PHE A 220 12.56 9.26 -6.45
N HIS A 221 11.95 8.80 -5.37
CA HIS A 221 12.36 7.60 -4.63
C HIS A 221 11.12 6.72 -4.45
N PHE A 222 11.09 5.64 -5.24
CA PHE A 222 10.31 4.41 -5.11
C PHE A 222 8.77 4.45 -5.23
N GLN A 223 8.24 4.09 -6.41
CA GLN A 223 7.23 3.02 -6.47
C GLN A 223 7.96 1.68 -6.32
N SER A 224 7.45 0.72 -5.56
CA SER A 224 8.15 -0.56 -5.43
C SER A 224 7.23 -1.75 -5.24
N VAL A 225 7.30 -2.69 -6.20
CA VAL A 225 6.83 -4.07 -5.98
C VAL A 225 7.80 -4.79 -5.07
N LEU A 226 7.68 -4.53 -3.77
CA LEU A 226 8.53 -5.09 -2.72
C LEU A 226 8.16 -6.55 -2.48
N SER A 227 8.93 -7.49 -3.03
CA SER A 227 8.78 -8.89 -2.66
C SER A 227 9.89 -9.38 -1.74
N CYS A 228 9.57 -9.60 -0.46
CA CYS A 228 10.46 -10.23 0.52
C CYS A 228 9.97 -11.65 0.82
N SER A 229 10.87 -12.63 0.67
CA SER A 229 10.60 -14.02 1.08
C SER A 229 10.93 -14.23 2.55
N THR A 230 10.05 -14.93 3.28
CA THR A 230 10.29 -15.30 4.67
C THR A 230 11.22 -16.50 4.88
N THR A 231 11.73 -17.13 3.80
CA THR A 231 12.63 -18.28 3.89
C THR A 231 14.07 -17.89 4.27
N LYS A 232 14.47 -18.30 5.50
CA LYS A 232 15.81 -18.30 6.14
C LYS A 232 16.76 -17.13 5.85
#